data_AF-A0A0F9INZ3-F1
#
_entry.id   AF-A0A0F9INZ3-F1
#
_cell.length_a   1.000
_cell.length_b   1.000
_cell.length_c   1.000
_cell.angle_alpha   90.00
_cell.angle_beta   90.00
_cell.angle_gamma   90.00
#
_symmetry.space_group_name_H-M   'P 1'
#
loop_
_entity.id
_entity.type
_entity.pdbx_description
1 polymer ?
#
loop_
_entity_poly.entity_id
_entity_poly.type
_entity_poly.pdbx_seq_one_letter_code
_entity_poly.pdbx_strand_id
1 'polypeptide(L)'
;MDHNFTPDLTNVAATIKVFDKGIYEFSIGAAKPFKKDASGDKAEQFGIRYPLKVEAVHEDGEPGQVGKGKTVFTCYLHNDGGQAMAKQFVMAGYGYRVNDEGEEAFNEAVGVDGDWAVNFEDGTVGTIWKELAGKRILAELDSRVNKANPDQKFQDFSWIPMSALET
;
A
#
# COMPACT_ATOMS: atom_id res chain seq x y z
N MET A 1 11.57 32.48 -13.23
CA MET A 1 12.05 31.09 -13.44
C MET A 1 10.85 30.21 -13.22
N ASP A 2 10.45 29.46 -14.25
CA ASP A 2 9.29 28.58 -14.19
C ASP A 2 9.56 27.42 -13.22
N HIS A 3 8.80 27.39 -12.12
CA HIS A 3 8.82 26.33 -11.11
C HIS A 3 7.77 25.25 -11.38
N ASN A 4 7.44 25.01 -12.65
CA ASN A 4 6.41 24.05 -13.01
C ASN A 4 7.03 22.70 -13.37
N PHE A 5 6.84 21.74 -12.46
CA PHE A 5 7.08 20.31 -12.73
C PHE A 5 6.00 19.82 -13.69
N THR A 6 6.33 19.69 -14.98
CA THR A 6 5.44 19.06 -15.96
C THR A 6 5.50 17.55 -15.74
N PRO A 7 4.40 16.89 -15.33
CA PRO A 7 4.42 15.44 -15.12
C PRO A 7 4.64 14.71 -16.44
N ASP A 8 5.59 13.79 -16.46
CA ASP A 8 5.81 12.88 -17.57
C ASP A 8 4.69 11.82 -17.59
N LEU A 9 3.75 11.99 -18.53
CA LEU A 9 2.60 11.12 -18.74
C LEU A 9 2.94 9.87 -19.57
N THR A 10 4.18 9.73 -20.08
CA THR A 10 4.58 8.60 -20.93
C THR A 10 4.87 7.31 -20.14
N ASN A 11 5.04 7.41 -18.81
CA ASN A 11 5.32 6.27 -17.93
C ASN A 11 4.13 5.79 -17.09
N VAL A 12 2.94 6.36 -17.29
CA VAL A 12 1.72 5.90 -16.59
C VAL A 12 1.07 4.79 -17.41
N ALA A 13 1.68 3.59 -17.40
CA ALA A 13 1.00 2.41 -17.92
C ALA A 13 -0.22 2.12 -17.03
N ALA A 14 -1.41 2.37 -17.59
CA ALA A 14 -2.72 2.29 -16.94
C ALA A 14 -3.24 0.86 -16.78
N THR A 15 -2.39 -0.06 -16.33
CA THR A 15 -2.83 -1.37 -15.85
C THR A 15 -2.17 -1.62 -14.51
N ILE A 16 -2.96 -1.57 -13.45
CA ILE A 16 -2.57 -2.14 -12.16
C ILE A 16 -2.31 -3.61 -12.43
N LYS A 17 -1.04 -4.03 -12.32
CA LYS A 17 -0.69 -5.42 -12.50
C LYS A 17 -1.41 -6.22 -11.42
N VAL A 18 -2.28 -7.12 -11.86
CA VAL A 18 -2.88 -8.15 -11.00
C VAL A 18 -1.92 -9.32 -11.03
N PHE A 19 -1.47 -9.76 -9.86
CA PHE A 19 -0.60 -10.91 -9.72
C PHE A 19 -1.46 -12.17 -9.61
N ASP A 20 -0.86 -13.30 -9.99
CA ASP A 20 -1.45 -14.60 -9.67
C ASP A 20 -1.47 -14.80 -8.16
N LYS A 21 -2.41 -15.62 -7.69
CA LYS A 21 -2.55 -15.94 -6.27
C LYS A 21 -1.23 -16.47 -5.71
N GLY A 22 -0.85 -16.02 -4.52
CA GLY A 22 0.34 -16.51 -3.83
C GLY A 22 0.89 -15.53 -2.81
N ILE A 23 1.99 -15.91 -2.16
CA ILE A 23 2.69 -15.09 -1.19
C ILE A 23 3.91 -14.45 -1.85
N TYR A 24 3.94 -13.13 -1.84
CA TYR A 24 4.99 -12.31 -2.44
C TYR A 24 5.67 -11.47 -1.38
N GLU A 25 6.99 -11.35 -1.49
CA GLU A 25 7.77 -10.39 -0.73
C GLU A 25 7.95 -9.11 -1.53
N PHE A 26 7.62 -7.99 -0.90
CA PHE A 26 7.70 -6.67 -1.48
C PHE A 26 8.73 -5.80 -0.76
N SER A 27 9.53 -5.05 -1.53
CA SER A 27 10.19 -3.85 -1.03
C SER A 27 9.26 -2.65 -1.13
N ILE A 28 9.20 -1.86 -0.07
CA ILE A 28 8.36 -0.66 0.02
C ILE A 28 9.15 0.55 -0.47
N GLY A 29 8.64 1.23 -1.50
CA GLY A 29 9.20 2.47 -2.02
C GLY A 29 8.79 3.71 -1.21
N ALA A 30 9.35 4.85 -1.58
CA ALA A 30 9.03 6.13 -0.93
C ALA A 30 7.54 6.47 -1.04
N ALA A 31 6.95 6.84 0.10
CA ALA A 31 5.57 7.28 0.22
C ALA A 31 5.29 8.51 -0.67
N LYS A 32 4.15 8.50 -1.37
CA LYS A 32 3.70 9.62 -2.20
C LYS A 32 2.27 10.01 -1.78
N PRO A 33 2.09 11.06 -0.97
CA PRO A 33 0.75 11.56 -0.66
C PRO A 33 0.08 12.06 -1.94
N PHE A 34 -1.24 11.93 -1.99
CA PHE A 34 -2.04 12.47 -3.08
C PHE A 34 -3.36 13.00 -2.55
N LYS A 35 -3.83 14.04 -3.23
CA LYS A 35 -5.17 14.57 -3.14
C LYS A 35 -5.77 14.52 -4.53
N LYS A 36 -6.97 14.00 -4.66
CA LYS A 36 -7.71 13.98 -5.91
C LYS A 36 -9.04 14.66 -5.68
N ASP A 37 -9.26 15.72 -6.44
CA ASP A 37 -10.46 16.52 -6.38
C ASP A 37 -11.70 15.66 -6.64
N ALA A 38 -12.79 16.06 -5.99
CA ALA A 38 -14.12 15.56 -6.29
C ALA A 38 -14.42 15.75 -7.79
N SER A 39 -14.68 14.65 -8.50
CA SER A 39 -15.16 14.70 -9.89
C SER A 39 -16.64 14.32 -9.89
N GLY A 40 -17.52 15.29 -10.14
CA GLY A 40 -18.97 15.11 -10.06
C GLY A 40 -19.43 14.91 -8.61
N ASP A 41 -20.35 13.97 -8.37
CA ASP A 41 -20.91 13.67 -7.03
C ASP A 41 -19.98 12.85 -6.11
N LYS A 42 -18.71 12.70 -6.46
CA LYS A 42 -17.77 11.89 -5.68
C LYS A 42 -17.09 12.73 -4.61
N ALA A 43 -17.02 12.21 -3.38
CA ALA A 43 -16.24 12.81 -2.32
C ALA A 43 -14.76 12.96 -2.71
N GLU A 44 -14.12 13.98 -2.16
CA GLU A 44 -12.68 14.21 -2.29
C GLU A 44 -11.90 12.98 -1.82
N GLN A 45 -10.89 12.57 -2.60
CA GLN A 45 -10.10 11.39 -2.26
C GLN A 45 -8.72 11.82 -1.77
N PHE A 46 -8.42 11.42 -0.55
CA PHE A 46 -7.11 11.62 0.06
C PHE A 46 -6.46 10.30 0.44
N GLY A 47 -5.14 10.22 0.30
CA GLY A 47 -4.38 9.04 0.69
C GLY A 47 -2.89 9.12 0.37
N ILE A 48 -2.22 7.98 0.55
CA ILE A 48 -0.79 7.80 0.33
C ILE A 48 -0.56 6.58 -0.56
N ARG A 49 0.31 6.72 -1.56
CA ARG A 49 0.73 5.63 -2.44
C ARG A 49 2.11 5.13 -2.07
N TYR A 50 2.24 3.81 -1.98
CA TYR A 50 3.50 3.10 -1.79
C TYR A 50 3.79 2.28 -3.06
N PRO A 51 4.83 2.64 -3.82
CA PRO A 51 5.36 1.75 -4.85
C PRO A 51 5.86 0.46 -4.20
N LEU A 52 5.41 -0.69 -4.68
CA LEU A 52 5.87 -1.99 -4.22
C LEU A 52 6.59 -2.70 -5.36
N LYS A 53 7.73 -3.32 -5.06
CA LYS A 53 8.48 -4.13 -6.02
C LYS A 53 8.60 -5.55 -5.47
N VAL A 54 8.32 -6.55 -6.30
CA VAL A 54 8.47 -7.97 -5.96
C VAL A 54 9.95 -8.30 -5.85
N GLU A 55 10.32 -8.88 -4.73
CA GLU A 55 11.70 -9.21 -4.40
C GLU A 55 11.90 -10.70 -4.17
N ALA A 56 10.87 -11.39 -3.71
CA ALA A 56 10.80 -12.85 -3.69
C ALA A 56 9.35 -13.31 -3.89
N VAL A 57 9.21 -14.57 -4.27
CA VAL A 57 7.94 -15.28 -4.37
C VAL A 57 8.11 -16.53 -3.52
N HIS A 58 7.21 -16.72 -2.55
CA HIS A 58 7.35 -17.76 -1.52
C HIS A 58 6.44 -18.96 -1.83
N GLU A 59 5.12 -18.73 -1.88
CA GLU A 59 4.14 -19.81 -2.09
C GLU A 59 3.21 -19.47 -3.25
N ASP A 60 2.96 -20.44 -4.14
CA ASP A 60 1.99 -20.43 -5.26
C ASP A 60 2.06 -19.29 -6.28
N GLY A 61 2.84 -18.24 -6.02
CA GLY A 61 3.00 -17.10 -6.90
C GLY A 61 3.90 -17.40 -8.10
N GLU A 62 3.85 -16.52 -9.11
CA GLU A 62 4.62 -16.68 -10.34
C GLU A 62 6.09 -16.24 -10.14
N PRO A 63 7.08 -17.16 -10.17
CA PRO A 63 8.49 -16.81 -9.87
C PRO A 63 9.10 -15.80 -10.87
N GLY A 64 8.56 -15.72 -12.08
CA GLY A 64 8.98 -14.77 -13.12
C GLY A 64 8.78 -13.29 -12.72
N GLN A 65 8.08 -13.04 -11.62
CA GLN A 65 7.81 -11.70 -11.09
C GLN A 65 8.95 -11.11 -10.27
N VAL A 66 9.91 -11.90 -9.79
CA VAL A 66 11.03 -11.38 -9.00
C VAL A 66 11.83 -10.32 -9.77
N GLY A 67 11.99 -9.14 -9.17
CA GLY A 67 12.72 -8.00 -9.75
C GLY A 67 11.99 -7.26 -10.88
N LYS A 68 10.93 -7.84 -11.44
CA LYS A 68 10.15 -7.29 -12.58
C LYS A 68 8.76 -6.84 -12.17
N GLY A 69 8.15 -7.53 -11.22
CA GLY A 69 6.83 -7.24 -10.68
C GLY A 69 6.86 -5.92 -9.91
N LYS A 70 6.05 -4.96 -10.35
CA LYS A 70 5.86 -3.69 -9.67
C LYS A 70 4.36 -3.42 -9.57
N THR A 71 3.94 -2.89 -8.43
CA THR A 71 2.57 -2.40 -8.22
C THR A 71 2.60 -1.19 -7.32
N VAL A 72 1.42 -0.61 -7.08
CA VAL A 72 1.25 0.49 -6.14
C VAL A 72 0.15 0.09 -5.17
N PHE A 73 0.48 0.08 -3.88
CA PHE A 73 -0.53 0.02 -2.84
C PHE A 73 -0.99 1.43 -2.46
N THR A 74 -2.30 1.60 -2.29
CA THR A 74 -2.91 2.90 -1.99
C THR A 74 -3.60 2.84 -0.64
N CYS A 75 -3.05 3.55 0.33
CA CYS A 75 -3.67 3.79 1.63
C CYS A 75 -4.66 4.95 1.49
N TYR A 76 -5.96 4.66 1.40
CA TYR A 76 -6.99 5.69 1.42
C TYR A 76 -7.26 6.14 2.86
N LEU A 77 -7.14 7.43 3.14
CA LEU A 77 -7.27 7.97 4.49
C LEU A 77 -8.56 8.78 4.71
N HIS A 78 -9.38 8.92 3.66
CA HIS A 78 -10.62 9.68 3.64
C HIS A 78 -11.87 8.86 4.00
N ASN A 79 -11.73 7.56 4.28
CA ASN A 79 -12.84 6.70 4.71
C ASN A 79 -12.35 5.60 5.67
N ASP A 80 -13.23 5.13 6.56
CA ASP A 80 -12.88 4.21 7.65
C ASP A 80 -12.32 2.88 7.15
N GLY A 81 -12.90 2.31 6.09
CA GLY A 81 -12.42 1.06 5.50
C GLY A 81 -11.00 1.17 4.92
N GLY A 82 -10.67 2.30 4.30
CA GLY A 82 -9.34 2.60 3.81
C GLY A 82 -8.33 2.81 4.94
N GLN A 83 -8.75 3.47 6.03
CA GLN A 83 -7.90 3.66 7.20
C GLN A 83 -7.57 2.33 7.88
N ALA A 84 -8.55 1.42 7.99
CA ALA A 84 -8.31 0.08 8.53
C ALA A 84 -7.27 -0.68 7.70
N MET A 85 -7.42 -0.75 6.37
CA MET A 85 -6.43 -1.40 5.50
C MET A 85 -5.06 -0.72 5.55
N ALA A 86 -5.01 0.61 5.65
CA ALA A 86 -3.77 1.36 5.80
C ALA A 86 -3.06 0.98 7.10
N LYS A 87 -3.78 0.88 8.22
CA LYS A 87 -3.23 0.47 9.51
C LYS A 87 -2.62 -0.93 9.43
N GLN A 88 -3.33 -1.89 8.84
CA GLN A 88 -2.83 -3.27 8.68
C GLN A 88 -1.53 -3.32 7.86
N PHE A 89 -1.46 -2.59 6.74
CA PHE A 89 -0.24 -2.47 5.92
C PHE A 89 0.93 -1.90 6.72
N VAL A 90 0.67 -0.82 7.47
CA VAL A 90 1.69 -0.14 8.27
C VAL A 90 2.18 -1.06 9.39
N MET A 91 1.28 -1.68 10.15
CA MET A 91 1.61 -2.65 11.20
C MET A 91 2.53 -3.76 10.67
N ALA A 92 2.13 -4.41 9.58
CA ALA A 92 2.92 -5.47 8.95
C ALA A 92 4.28 -4.96 8.43
N GLY A 93 4.32 -3.74 7.88
CA GLY A 93 5.57 -3.08 7.46
C GLY A 93 6.53 -2.80 8.62
N TYR A 94 6.00 -2.57 9.83
CA TYR A 94 6.79 -2.48 11.07
C TYR A 94 7.09 -3.83 11.73
N GLY A 95 6.60 -4.94 11.17
CA GLY A 95 6.86 -6.28 11.68
C GLY A 95 5.83 -6.78 12.71
N TYR A 96 4.74 -6.05 12.91
CA TYR A 96 3.66 -6.45 13.80
C TYR A 96 2.63 -7.32 13.08
N ARG A 97 2.08 -8.30 13.80
CA ARG A 97 1.02 -9.17 13.28
C ARG A 97 -0.28 -8.38 13.12
N VAL A 98 -1.06 -8.72 12.09
CA VAL A 98 -2.37 -8.11 11.82
C VAL A 98 -3.45 -8.83 12.63
N ASN A 99 -3.42 -8.65 13.95
CA ASN A 99 -4.37 -9.16 14.92
C ASN A 99 -4.42 -8.23 16.14
N ASP A 100 -5.33 -8.52 17.08
CA ASP A 100 -5.55 -7.65 18.25
C ASP A 100 -4.27 -7.45 19.10
N GLU A 101 -3.54 -8.53 19.39
CA GLU A 101 -2.28 -8.47 20.16
C GLU A 101 -1.20 -7.63 19.45
N GLY A 102 -1.06 -7.80 18.12
CA GLY A 102 -0.11 -7.05 17.33
C GLY A 102 -0.51 -5.58 17.18
N GLU A 103 -1.80 -5.29 17.15
CA GLU A 103 -2.33 -3.93 17.14
C GLU A 103 -2.06 -3.20 18.45
N GLU A 104 -2.27 -3.86 19.59
CA GLU A 104 -1.93 -3.33 20.91
C GLU A 104 -0.43 -2.99 21.00
N ALA A 105 0.43 -3.96 20.65
CA ALA A 105 1.88 -3.76 20.65
C ALA A 105 2.35 -2.65 19.69
N PHE A 106 1.73 -2.55 18.51
CA PHE A 106 2.00 -1.47 17.56
C PHE A 106 1.57 -0.11 18.11
N ASN A 107 0.38 -0.02 18.70
CA ASN A 107 -0.14 1.22 19.25
C ASN A 107 0.75 1.71 20.40
N GLU A 108 1.21 0.82 21.29
CA GLU A 108 2.10 1.16 22.40
C GLU A 108 3.48 1.64 21.95
N ALA A 109 4.09 0.95 20.97
CA ALA A 109 5.48 1.22 20.57
C ALA A 109 5.64 2.30 19.50
N VAL A 110 4.66 2.43 18.59
CA VAL A 110 4.77 3.26 17.38
C VAL A 110 3.58 4.21 17.25
N GLY A 111 2.40 3.80 17.72
CA GLY A 111 1.18 4.61 17.67
C GLY A 111 1.24 5.89 18.51
N VAL A 112 1.95 5.89 19.64
CA VAL A 112 2.01 7.03 20.58
C VAL A 112 2.96 8.14 20.10
N ASP A 113 4.16 7.78 19.63
CA ASP A 113 5.23 8.75 19.34
C ASP A 113 5.31 9.16 17.85
N GLY A 114 4.54 8.50 16.98
CA GLY A 114 4.54 8.79 15.55
C GLY A 114 3.76 10.06 15.19
N ASP A 115 4.33 10.88 14.30
CA ASP A 115 3.59 11.95 13.64
C ASP A 115 2.67 11.35 12.55
N TRP A 116 1.46 10.97 12.96
CA TRP A 116 0.41 10.41 12.10
C TRP A 116 -0.46 11.48 11.43
N ALA A 117 -0.13 12.77 11.59
CA ALA A 117 -1.00 13.86 11.15
C ALA A 117 -1.35 13.74 9.66
N VAL A 118 -2.59 14.07 9.33
CA VAL A 118 -3.07 14.13 7.95
C VAL A 118 -3.70 15.49 7.75
N ASN A 119 -3.10 16.30 6.88
CA ASN A 119 -3.68 17.57 6.48
C ASN A 119 -4.42 17.40 5.15
N PHE A 120 -5.74 17.30 5.23
CA PHE A 120 -6.60 17.14 4.05
C PHE A 120 -6.68 18.42 3.20
N GLU A 121 -6.32 19.58 3.73
CA GLU A 121 -6.39 20.85 2.99
C GLU A 121 -5.25 20.98 1.97
N ASP A 122 -4.00 20.88 2.43
CA ASP A 122 -2.80 21.00 1.59
C ASP A 122 -2.26 19.66 1.07
N GLY A 123 -2.82 18.55 1.54
CA GLY A 123 -2.47 17.20 1.15
C GLY A 123 -1.17 16.68 1.76
N THR A 124 -0.67 17.30 2.82
CA THR A 124 0.52 16.85 3.54
C THR A 124 0.19 15.78 4.57
N VAL A 125 1.20 14.96 4.90
CA VAL A 125 1.11 13.88 5.89
C VAL A 125 2.33 13.92 6.80
N GLY A 126 2.14 13.44 8.02
CA GLY A 126 3.19 13.38 9.03
C GLY A 126 4.34 12.45 8.66
N THR A 127 5.46 12.56 9.39
CA THR A 127 6.73 11.93 8.98
C THR A 127 6.70 10.41 9.04
N ILE A 128 5.88 9.82 9.91
CA ILE A 128 5.83 8.37 10.16
C ILE A 128 5.51 7.57 8.89
N TRP A 129 4.75 8.15 7.96
CA TRP A 129 4.38 7.54 6.69
C TRP A 129 5.58 7.33 5.76
N LYS A 130 6.67 8.09 5.95
CA LYS A 130 7.89 7.94 5.14
C LYS A 130 8.78 6.80 5.64
N GLU A 131 8.65 6.41 6.91
CA GLU A 131 9.55 5.45 7.55
C GLU A 131 9.38 4.01 7.03
N LEU A 132 8.27 3.71 6.37
CA LEU A 132 8.08 2.42 5.71
C LEU A 132 8.99 2.24 4.49
N ALA A 133 9.50 3.32 3.90
CA ALA A 133 10.36 3.25 2.74
C ALA A 133 11.64 2.44 3.04
N GLY A 134 11.97 1.50 2.17
CA GLY A 134 13.12 0.60 2.32
C GLY A 134 12.84 -0.65 3.16
N LYS A 135 11.70 -0.72 3.86
CA LYS A 135 11.29 -1.94 4.58
C LYS A 135 10.79 -3.02 3.61
N ARG A 136 10.70 -4.24 4.13
CA ARG A 136 10.21 -5.44 3.44
C ARG A 136 8.91 -5.89 4.10
N ILE A 137 8.00 -6.42 3.30
CA ILE A 137 6.70 -6.91 3.76
C ILE A 137 6.27 -8.09 2.91
N LEU A 138 5.53 -9.03 3.49
CA LEU A 138 4.85 -10.06 2.75
C LEU A 138 3.41 -9.67 2.46
N ALA A 139 2.92 -10.07 1.31
CA ALA A 139 1.49 -10.05 1.04
C ALA A 139 1.06 -11.39 0.45
N GLU A 140 0.04 -12.00 1.06
CA GLU A 140 -0.77 -12.97 0.35
C GLU A 140 -1.68 -12.20 -0.59
N LEU A 141 -1.54 -12.52 -1.87
CA LEU A 141 -2.27 -11.93 -2.97
C LEU A 141 -3.34 -12.91 -3.44
N ASP A 142 -4.56 -12.43 -3.61
CA ASP A 142 -5.63 -13.16 -4.27
C ASP A 142 -6.29 -12.28 -5.34
N SER A 143 -6.72 -12.90 -6.44
CA SER A 143 -7.36 -12.18 -7.53
C SER A 143 -8.84 -12.54 -7.58
N ARG A 144 -9.70 -11.53 -7.55
CA ARG A 144 -11.16 -11.72 -7.69
C ARG A 144 -11.64 -11.12 -8.98
N VAL A 145 -12.50 -11.85 -9.68
CA VAL A 145 -13.17 -11.36 -10.88
C VAL A 145 -14.36 -10.49 -10.47
N ASN A 146 -14.50 -9.34 -11.13
CA ASN A 146 -15.67 -8.50 -10.95
C ASN A 146 -16.92 -9.22 -11.49
N LYS A 147 -17.88 -9.53 -10.60
CA LYS A 147 -19.12 -10.21 -10.99
C LYS A 147 -19.96 -9.43 -12.01
N ALA A 148 -19.85 -8.09 -12.02
CA ALA A 148 -20.57 -7.23 -12.96
C ALA A 148 -19.82 -7.02 -14.29
N ASN A 149 -18.50 -7.27 -14.32
CA ASN A 149 -17.68 -7.17 -15.52
C ASN A 149 -16.55 -8.22 -15.47
N PRO A 150 -16.79 -9.45 -15.99
CA PRO A 150 -15.86 -10.56 -15.86
C PRO A 150 -14.46 -10.33 -16.44
N ASP A 151 -14.29 -9.33 -17.30
CA ASP A 151 -13.00 -8.94 -17.86
C ASP A 151 -12.14 -8.11 -16.90
N GLN A 152 -12.71 -7.66 -15.76
CA GLN A 152 -12.01 -6.92 -14.72
C GLN A 152 -11.63 -7.86 -13.57
N LYS A 153 -10.33 -7.89 -13.24
CA LYS A 153 -9.82 -8.52 -12.03
C LYS A 153 -9.43 -7.45 -11.00
N PHE A 154 -9.73 -7.73 -9.74
CA PHE A 154 -9.25 -6.98 -8.58
C PHE A 154 -8.20 -7.79 -7.85
N GLN A 155 -7.24 -7.07 -7.26
CA GLN A 155 -6.22 -7.62 -6.39
C GLN A 155 -6.63 -7.38 -4.96
N ASP A 156 -6.79 -8.45 -4.19
CA ASP A 156 -6.87 -8.40 -2.74
C ASP A 156 -5.47 -8.59 -2.14
N PHE A 157 -5.23 -7.90 -1.03
CA PHE A 157 -3.99 -7.95 -0.27
C PHE A 157 -4.29 -8.35 1.16
N SER A 158 -3.62 -9.39 1.64
CA SER A 158 -3.54 -9.72 3.06
C SER A 158 -2.09 -9.53 3.51
N TRP A 159 -1.87 -8.58 4.42
CA TRP A 159 -0.53 -8.17 4.83
C TRP A 159 0.02 -9.07 5.93
N ILE A 160 1.26 -9.52 5.73
CA ILE A 160 1.96 -10.42 6.64
C ILE A 160 3.31 -9.76 7.00
N PRO A 161 3.65 -9.64 8.29
CA PRO A 161 4.97 -9.11 8.66
C PRO A 161 6.08 -10.09 8.25
N MET A 162 7.24 -9.57 7.89
CA MET A 162 8.40 -10.41 7.52
C MET A 162 8.81 -11.40 8.64
N SER A 163 8.59 -11.02 9.90
CA SER A 163 8.86 -11.86 11.08
C SER A 163 8.05 -13.16 11.12
N ALA A 164 6.97 -13.28 10.32
CA ALA A 164 6.19 -14.50 10.23
C ALA A 164 6.87 -15.63 9.45
N LEU A 165 7.92 -15.35 8.66
CA LEU A 165 8.71 -16.39 7.98
C LEU A 165 9.74 -17.07 8.90
N GLU A 166 10.03 -16.47 10.05
CA GLU A 166 11.07 -16.95 10.98
C GLU A 166 10.52 -17.91 12.06
N THR A 167 9.21 -18.18 12.03
CA THR A 167 8.48 -19.11 12.92
C THR A 167 8.04 -20.36 12.19
#